data_AF-T0YJE5-F1
#
_entry.id   AF-T0YJE5-F1
#
_cell.length_a   1.000
_cell.length_b   1.000
_cell.length_c   1.000
_cell.angle_alpha   90.00
_cell.angle_beta   90.00
_cell.angle_gamma   90.00
#
_symmetry.space_group_name_H-M   'P 1'
#
loop_
_entity.id
_entity.type
_entity.pdbx_description
1 polymer ?
#
loop_
_entity_poly.entity_id
_entity_poly.type
_entity_poly.pdbx_seq_one_letter_code
_entity_poly.pdbx_strand_id
1 'polypeptide(L)'
;APFLSDGHVMSLLYSAVTPGAEVHLKYMETFKRPYLPGVYAISEALAPEIPVQATDISITAPKSMRLHFQARGPWHETRASSGDMETLTASAASPSVDFPPMNTAAITQYASMAVLSTASDWPAIAQAYDQLAGNAMQVTPAIRAMARKVADGAGGEVAVARIYHWMQQHVQSVNVDYHHAGFQPPTAQSTLARSLGDSNANVALLCAMLHAQGIAAVPAMISPSQRFVPYPGADPFAFNHFLAYVPAYHLFLDTSARYAGVEACPPPTRAARC
;
A
#
# COMPACT_ATOMS: atom_id res chain seq x y z
N ALA A 1 -0.70 9.51 2.54
CA ALA A 1 -0.64 8.04 2.34
C ALA A 1 -1.97 7.49 2.81
N PRO A 2 -2.62 6.56 2.09
CA PRO A 2 -3.98 6.10 2.37
C PRO A 2 -4.06 5.19 3.61
N PHE A 3 -2.98 5.14 4.41
CA PHE A 3 -2.91 4.43 5.66
C PHE A 3 -3.23 5.40 6.76
N LEU A 4 -4.50 5.41 7.16
CA LEU A 4 -4.90 6.11 8.35
C LEU A 4 -5.10 5.07 9.44
N SER A 5 -4.57 5.40 10.60
CA SER A 5 -4.51 4.54 11.76
C SER A 5 -5.26 5.26 12.87
N ASP A 6 -6.11 4.53 13.58
CA ASP A 6 -6.68 4.99 14.85
C ASP A 6 -5.65 4.91 16.01
N GLY A 7 -4.39 4.64 15.68
CA GLY A 7 -3.27 4.61 16.61
C GLY A 7 -3.04 5.97 17.27
N HIS A 8 -2.60 5.91 18.53
CA HIS A 8 -2.23 7.09 19.30
C HIS A 8 -0.74 7.40 19.08
N VAL A 9 -0.42 8.67 18.83
CA VAL A 9 0.98 9.13 18.76
C VAL A 9 1.47 9.47 20.17
N MET A 10 2.54 8.82 20.62
CA MET A 10 3.23 9.14 21.85
C MET A 10 4.58 9.78 21.53
N SER A 11 4.73 11.07 21.84
CA SER A 11 5.99 11.78 21.68
C SER A 11 6.86 11.60 22.92
N LEU A 12 8.07 11.07 22.72
CA LEU A 12 9.08 10.93 23.78
C LEU A 12 10.21 11.93 23.53
N LEU A 13 10.48 12.80 24.52
CA LEU A 13 11.59 13.74 24.47
C LEU A 13 12.70 13.31 25.43
N TYR A 14 13.90 13.14 24.90
CA TYR A 14 15.11 12.87 25.68
C TYR A 14 15.85 14.19 25.93
N SER A 15 15.55 14.86 27.04
CA SER A 15 16.00 16.24 27.31
C SER A 15 17.47 16.38 27.75
N ALA A 16 18.16 15.29 28.06
CA ALA A 16 19.52 15.29 28.60
C ALA A 16 20.51 14.42 27.80
N VAL A 17 20.27 14.22 26.50
CA VAL A 17 21.19 13.47 25.64
C VAL A 17 22.47 14.28 25.41
N THR A 18 23.62 13.68 25.71
CA THR A 18 24.95 14.25 25.52
C THR A 18 25.81 13.33 24.63
N PRO A 19 26.94 13.81 24.07
CA PRO A 19 27.84 12.97 23.30
C PRO A 19 28.29 11.73 24.09
N GLY A 20 28.11 10.55 23.51
CA GLY A 20 28.42 9.26 24.14
C GLY A 20 27.28 8.64 24.96
N ALA A 21 26.13 9.32 25.10
CA ALA A 21 24.95 8.74 25.72
C ALA A 21 24.33 7.63 24.85
N GLU A 22 23.78 6.61 25.50
CA GLU A 22 23.01 5.54 24.87
C GLU A 22 21.52 5.74 25.15
N VAL A 23 20.68 5.58 24.12
CA VAL A 23 19.22 5.71 24.24
C VAL A 23 18.60 4.34 24.05
N HIS A 24 17.86 3.88 25.06
CA HIS A 24 17.10 2.63 25.01
C HIS A 24 15.61 2.95 24.94
N LEU A 25 14.93 2.39 23.94
CA LEU A 25 13.48 2.45 23.81
C LEU A 25 12.92 1.05 23.61
N LYS A 26 11.93 0.69 24.43
CA LYS A 26 11.14 -0.52 24.26
C LYS A 26 9.67 -0.17 24.36
N TYR A 27 8.89 -0.58 23.37
CA TYR A 27 7.45 -0.38 23.33
C TYR A 27 6.76 -1.61 22.75
N MET A 28 5.44 -1.62 22.87
CA MET A 28 4.58 -2.66 22.30
C MET A 28 3.37 -1.99 21.67
N GLU A 29 3.14 -2.28 20.39
CA GLU A 29 1.92 -1.91 19.70
C GLU A 29 0.97 -3.10 19.66
N THR A 30 -0.31 -2.85 19.88
CA THR A 30 -1.35 -3.89 19.85
C THR A 30 -2.38 -3.55 18.80
N PHE A 31 -2.48 -4.39 17.79
CA PHE A 31 -3.46 -4.25 16.71
C PHE A 31 -4.65 -5.15 17.00
N LYS A 32 -5.86 -4.56 17.10
CA LYS A 32 -7.10 -5.33 17.34
C LYS A 32 -7.54 -6.11 16.10
N ARG A 33 -7.14 -5.65 14.91
CA ARG A 33 -7.48 -6.24 13.61
C ARG A 33 -6.24 -6.15 12.71
N PRO A 34 -6.01 -7.15 11.84
CA PRO A 34 -4.94 -7.07 10.87
C PRO A 34 -5.26 -6.01 9.80
N TYR A 35 -4.22 -5.42 9.23
CA TYR A 35 -4.32 -4.49 8.11
C TYR A 35 -4.96 -5.11 6.86
N LEU A 36 -4.64 -6.38 6.61
CA LEU A 36 -5.21 -7.23 5.58
C LEU A 36 -5.56 -8.59 6.18
N PRO A 37 -6.73 -9.19 5.88
CA PRO A 37 -7.12 -10.49 6.40
C PRO A 37 -6.07 -11.58 6.09
N GLY A 38 -5.55 -12.24 7.13
CA GLY A 38 -4.60 -13.36 6.99
C GLY A 38 -3.18 -12.99 6.55
N VAL A 39 -2.91 -11.70 6.31
CA VAL A 39 -1.59 -11.22 5.89
C VAL A 39 -0.94 -10.43 7.02
N TYR A 40 0.22 -10.92 7.45
CA TYR A 40 1.09 -10.28 8.44
C TYR A 40 2.47 -10.19 7.82
N ALA A 41 3.04 -8.98 7.80
CA ALA A 41 4.36 -8.75 7.26
C ALA A 41 5.11 -7.72 8.11
N ILE A 42 6.43 -7.90 8.17
CA ILE A 42 7.38 -6.91 8.67
C ILE A 42 8.54 -6.85 7.69
N SER A 43 9.03 -5.66 7.43
CA SER A 43 10.21 -5.45 6.61
C SER A 43 11.15 -4.46 7.26
N GLU A 44 12.44 -4.63 7.02
CA GLU A 44 13.48 -3.76 7.56
C GLU A 44 14.50 -3.48 6.47
N ALA A 45 14.79 -2.21 6.23
CA ALA A 45 15.82 -1.76 5.31
C ALA A 45 16.93 -1.06 6.09
N LEU A 46 18.17 -1.55 5.95
CA LEU A 46 19.33 -0.98 6.64
C LEU A 46 19.83 0.24 5.88
N ALA A 47 19.51 1.42 6.40
CA ALA A 47 20.00 2.69 5.89
C ALA A 47 21.53 2.71 5.93
N PRO A 48 22.22 2.83 4.79
CA PRO A 48 23.69 2.81 4.78
C PRO A 48 24.31 4.00 5.50
N GLU A 49 23.57 5.10 5.68
CA GLU A 49 24.02 6.25 6.46
C GLU A 49 23.97 6.03 7.98
N ILE A 50 23.35 4.93 8.44
CA ILE A 50 23.26 4.57 9.86
C ILE A 50 24.04 3.28 10.12
N PRO A 51 25.09 3.29 10.95
CA PRO A 51 25.81 2.07 11.30
C PRO A 51 24.93 1.19 12.20
N VAL A 52 24.61 -0.01 11.73
CA VAL A 52 23.82 -1.02 12.45
C VAL A 52 24.74 -2.12 12.93
N GLN A 53 25.01 -2.20 14.24
CA GLN A 53 25.84 -3.27 14.81
C GLN A 53 25.14 -4.63 14.78
N ALA A 54 23.84 -4.64 15.07
CA ALA A 54 22.98 -5.82 15.00
C ALA A 54 21.52 -5.38 14.85
N THR A 55 20.75 -6.12 14.07
CA THR A 55 19.30 -5.97 13.95
C THR A 55 18.63 -7.32 13.79
N ASP A 56 17.46 -7.46 14.39
CA ASP A 56 16.60 -8.63 14.27
C ASP A 56 15.16 -8.17 14.00
N ILE A 57 14.54 -8.74 12.97
CA ILE A 57 13.09 -8.73 12.79
C ILE A 57 12.56 -10.15 12.92
N SER A 58 11.39 -10.32 13.54
CA SER A 58 10.80 -11.65 13.70
C SER A 58 9.28 -11.64 13.59
N ILE A 59 8.74 -12.76 13.10
CA ILE A 59 7.31 -13.08 13.16
C ILE A 59 7.17 -14.38 13.94
N THR A 60 6.27 -14.38 14.92
CA THR A 60 5.83 -15.59 15.62
C THR A 60 4.37 -15.86 15.29
N ALA A 61 4.07 -17.03 14.75
CA ALA A 61 2.74 -17.43 14.32
C ALA A 61 2.49 -18.93 14.58
N PRO A 62 1.23 -19.39 14.60
CA PRO A 62 0.93 -20.82 14.60
C PRO A 62 1.52 -21.52 13.37
N LYS A 63 1.96 -22.78 13.50
CA LYS A 63 2.53 -23.58 12.39
C LYS A 63 1.59 -23.75 11.20
N SER A 64 0.28 -23.59 11.42
CA SER A 64 -0.73 -23.57 10.35
C SER A 64 -0.62 -22.33 9.45
N MET A 65 0.06 -21.27 9.89
CA MET A 65 0.32 -20.05 9.15
C MET A 65 1.77 -20.06 8.65
N ARG A 66 1.96 -20.39 7.37
CA ARG A 66 3.28 -20.52 6.77
C ARG A 66 4.01 -19.17 6.75
N LEU A 67 5.26 -19.15 7.24
CA LEU A 67 6.11 -17.96 7.27
C LEU A 67 7.15 -17.97 6.14
N HIS A 68 7.24 -16.86 5.41
CA HIS A 68 8.13 -16.63 4.29
C HIS A 68 9.19 -15.59 4.64
N PHE A 69 10.41 -15.80 4.16
CA PHE A 69 11.52 -14.86 4.24
C PHE A 69 12.03 -14.59 2.82
N GLN A 70 12.17 -13.31 2.48
CA GLN A 70 12.91 -12.87 1.30
C GLN A 70 13.80 -11.68 1.68
N ALA A 71 14.99 -11.60 1.09
CA ALA A 71 15.91 -10.51 1.40
C ALA A 71 16.81 -10.13 0.22
N ARG A 72 17.39 -8.95 0.32
CA ARG A 72 18.50 -8.42 -0.47
C ARG A 72 19.60 -7.99 0.49
N GLY A 73 20.85 -8.38 0.23
CA GLY A 73 21.97 -8.09 1.13
C GLY A 73 22.16 -9.17 2.20
N PRO A 74 23.04 -8.93 3.19
CA PRO A 74 23.54 -9.96 4.11
C PRO A 74 22.56 -10.24 5.27
N TRP A 75 21.36 -10.69 4.95
CA TRP A 75 20.37 -11.15 5.93
C TRP A 75 20.39 -12.67 6.08
N HIS A 76 20.27 -13.14 7.31
CA HIS A 76 20.24 -14.56 7.64
C HIS A 76 18.95 -14.90 8.37
N GLU A 77 18.23 -15.93 7.91
CA GLU A 77 17.05 -16.42 8.63
C GLU A 77 17.41 -17.52 9.66
N THR A 78 16.69 -17.53 10.77
CA THR A 78 16.63 -18.64 11.71
C THR A 78 15.18 -18.96 12.04
N ARG A 79 14.92 -20.23 12.35
CA ARG A 79 13.58 -20.72 12.71
C ARG A 79 13.64 -21.44 14.04
N ALA A 80 12.72 -21.10 14.93
CA ALA A 80 12.51 -21.77 16.19
C ALA A 80 11.06 -22.26 16.27
N SER A 81 10.83 -23.38 16.94
CA SER A 81 9.48 -23.92 17.16
C SER A 81 9.28 -24.19 18.64
N SER A 82 8.11 -23.82 19.16
CA SER A 82 7.70 -24.09 20.53
C SER A 82 6.22 -24.48 20.53
N GLY A 83 5.93 -25.75 20.86
CA GLY A 83 4.58 -26.31 20.74
C GLY A 83 4.04 -26.18 19.32
N ASP A 84 2.90 -25.48 19.18
CA ASP A 84 2.23 -25.22 17.90
C ASP A 84 2.63 -23.88 17.24
N MET A 85 3.59 -23.16 17.84
CA MET A 85 4.09 -21.89 17.30
C MET A 85 5.42 -22.09 16.56
N GLU A 86 5.62 -21.32 15.49
CA GLU A 86 6.89 -21.11 14.80
C GLU A 86 7.28 -19.63 14.93
N THR A 87 8.56 -19.37 15.19
CA THR A 87 9.17 -18.05 15.11
C THR A 87 10.18 -18.07 13.97
N LEU A 88 9.98 -17.18 12.99
CA LEU A 88 10.94 -16.88 11.94
C LEU A 88 11.62 -15.54 12.26
N THR A 89 12.94 -15.55 12.36
CA THR A 89 13.75 -14.36 12.64
C THR A 89 14.70 -14.12 11.47
N ALA A 90 14.82 -12.87 11.02
CA ALA A 90 15.86 -12.43 10.10
C ALA A 90 16.81 -11.46 10.81
N SER A 91 18.10 -11.75 10.72
CA SER A 91 19.17 -11.02 11.40
C SER A 91 20.16 -10.44 10.39
N ALA A 92 20.68 -9.25 10.68
CA ALA A 92 21.72 -8.62 9.89
C ALA A 92 22.57 -7.63 10.71
N ALA A 93 23.71 -7.24 10.13
CA ALA A 93 24.55 -6.16 10.61
C ALA A 93 25.05 -5.35 9.39
N SER A 94 25.18 -4.04 9.57
CA SER A 94 25.74 -3.12 8.58
C SER A 94 26.57 -2.06 9.31
N PRO A 95 27.77 -2.40 9.80
CA PRO A 95 28.56 -1.48 10.62
C PRO A 95 29.23 -0.36 9.81
N SER A 96 29.34 -0.53 8.49
CA SER A 96 29.89 0.50 7.59
C SER A 96 28.88 1.60 7.33
N VAL A 97 29.36 2.84 7.28
CA VAL A 97 28.56 4.01 6.89
C VAL A 97 28.90 4.43 5.47
N ASP A 98 27.89 4.62 4.65
CA ASP A 98 27.98 5.22 3.31
C ASP A 98 26.92 6.31 3.16
N PHE A 99 27.31 7.44 2.58
CA PHE A 99 26.42 8.58 2.36
C PHE A 99 26.11 8.69 0.86
N PRO A 100 24.95 8.16 0.41
CA PRO A 100 24.59 8.24 -0.99
C PRO A 100 24.46 9.70 -1.44
N PRO A 101 24.80 10.02 -2.71
CA PRO A 101 24.66 11.37 -3.24
C PRO A 101 23.23 11.92 -3.08
N MET A 102 23.10 13.24 -3.03
CA MET A 102 21.78 13.90 -3.10
C MET A 102 21.02 13.44 -4.35
N ASN A 103 19.70 13.30 -4.23
CA ASN A 103 18.80 12.77 -5.28
C ASN A 103 19.02 11.29 -5.64
N THR A 104 19.58 10.49 -4.72
CA THR A 104 19.54 9.02 -4.84
C THR A 104 18.11 8.50 -4.76
N ALA A 105 17.86 7.32 -5.35
CA ALA A 105 16.58 6.63 -5.29
C ALA A 105 16.13 6.36 -3.83
N ALA A 106 14.87 5.93 -3.64
CA ALA A 106 14.37 5.56 -2.32
C ALA A 106 15.23 4.46 -1.68
N ILE A 107 15.41 4.49 -0.35
CA ILE A 107 16.24 3.53 0.42
C ILE A 107 15.96 2.06 0.05
N THR A 108 14.70 1.71 -0.15
CA THR A 108 14.25 0.36 -0.54
C THR A 108 14.73 -0.10 -1.91
N GLN A 109 15.38 0.77 -2.69
CA GLN A 109 15.97 0.46 -4.00
C GLN A 109 17.42 -0.03 -3.93
N TYR A 110 18.17 0.32 -2.90
CA TYR A 110 19.60 0.03 -2.85
C TYR A 110 20.08 -0.52 -1.50
N ALA A 111 19.38 -0.21 -0.41
CA ALA A 111 19.75 -0.72 0.92
C ALA A 111 19.62 -2.24 1.01
N SER A 112 20.37 -2.83 1.94
CA SER A 112 20.11 -4.19 2.43
C SER A 112 18.71 -4.23 3.04
N MET A 113 17.90 -5.23 2.72
CA MET A 113 16.50 -5.29 3.16
C MET A 113 16.01 -6.72 3.32
N ALA A 114 15.29 -7.00 4.40
CA ALA A 114 14.55 -8.24 4.61
C ALA A 114 13.06 -8.00 4.70
N VAL A 115 12.29 -9.00 4.29
CA VAL A 115 10.84 -9.08 4.40
C VAL A 115 10.50 -10.43 5.00
N LEU A 116 9.77 -10.41 6.12
CA LEU A 116 9.09 -11.56 6.68
C LEU A 116 7.60 -11.40 6.42
N SER A 117 6.94 -12.45 5.92
CA SER A 117 5.53 -12.37 5.55
C SER A 117 4.80 -13.71 5.69
N THR A 118 3.50 -13.65 5.96
CA THR A 118 2.60 -14.81 5.83
C THR A 118 2.03 -14.94 4.42
N ALA A 119 2.21 -13.92 3.56
CA ALA A 119 1.90 -13.99 2.15
C ALA A 119 3.08 -14.55 1.36
N SER A 120 2.82 -15.53 0.48
CA SER A 120 3.84 -16.13 -0.36
C SER A 120 4.25 -15.27 -1.54
N ASP A 121 3.32 -14.43 -2.03
CA ASP A 121 3.45 -13.67 -3.27
C ASP A 121 2.48 -12.46 -3.32
N TRP A 122 2.58 -11.67 -4.38
CA TRP A 122 1.72 -10.51 -4.62
C TRP A 122 0.23 -10.88 -4.84
N PRO A 123 -0.13 -11.96 -5.56
CA PRO A 123 -1.51 -12.42 -5.65
C PRO A 123 -2.18 -12.68 -4.28
N ALA A 124 -1.48 -13.26 -3.31
CA ALA A 124 -2.02 -13.45 -1.96
C ALA A 124 -2.38 -12.12 -1.28
N ILE A 125 -1.56 -11.08 -1.47
CA ILE A 125 -1.84 -9.72 -0.97
C ILE A 125 -3.06 -9.13 -1.67
N ALA A 126 -3.14 -9.25 -3.00
CA ALA A 126 -4.27 -8.77 -3.78
C ALA A 126 -5.58 -9.46 -3.35
N GLN A 127 -5.56 -10.77 -3.13
CA GLN A 127 -6.72 -11.53 -2.67
C GLN A 127 -7.17 -11.09 -1.27
N ALA A 128 -6.25 -10.87 -0.35
CA ALA A 128 -6.58 -10.36 0.98
C ALA A 128 -7.19 -8.96 0.92
N TYR A 129 -6.66 -8.09 0.06
CA TYR A 129 -7.24 -6.77 -0.19
C TYR A 129 -8.63 -6.86 -0.81
N ASP A 130 -8.86 -7.73 -1.80
CA ASP A 130 -10.18 -7.90 -2.44
C ASP A 130 -11.24 -8.38 -1.44
N GLN A 131 -10.88 -9.28 -0.52
CA GLN A 131 -11.75 -9.71 0.57
C GLN A 131 -12.15 -8.54 1.49
N LEU A 132 -11.21 -7.63 1.75
CA LEU A 132 -11.43 -6.44 2.58
C LEU A 132 -12.26 -5.37 1.85
N ALA A 133 -11.97 -5.13 0.57
CA ALA A 133 -12.52 -4.03 -0.22
C ALA A 133 -13.80 -4.39 -1.02
N GLY A 134 -14.14 -5.67 -1.17
CA GLY A 134 -15.20 -6.12 -2.07
C GLY A 134 -16.56 -5.43 -1.87
N ASN A 135 -16.95 -5.15 -0.62
CA ASN A 135 -18.20 -4.46 -0.33
C ASN A 135 -18.15 -2.95 -0.63
N ALA A 136 -16.97 -2.35 -0.66
CA ALA A 136 -16.84 -0.92 -0.91
C ALA A 136 -17.17 -0.54 -2.36
N MET A 137 -17.00 -1.46 -3.31
CA MET A 137 -17.24 -1.21 -4.74
C MET A 137 -18.66 -1.58 -5.21
N GLN A 138 -19.59 -1.85 -4.29
CA GLN A 138 -20.95 -2.25 -4.65
C GLN A 138 -21.69 -1.18 -5.48
N VAL A 139 -22.31 -1.62 -6.58
CA VAL A 139 -23.11 -0.76 -7.47
C VAL A 139 -24.49 -0.52 -6.89
N THR A 140 -24.67 0.59 -6.19
CA THR A 140 -25.97 1.01 -5.65
C THR A 140 -26.79 1.77 -6.70
N PRO A 141 -28.12 2.00 -6.49
CA PRO A 141 -28.94 2.80 -7.39
C PRO A 141 -28.38 4.20 -7.64
N ALA A 142 -27.81 4.84 -6.60
CA ALA A 142 -27.20 6.17 -6.71
C ALA A 142 -25.93 6.15 -7.57
N ILE A 143 -25.05 5.15 -7.36
CA ILE A 143 -23.87 4.93 -8.19
C ILE A 143 -24.28 4.74 -9.66
N ARG A 144 -25.27 3.87 -9.90
CA ARG A 144 -25.76 3.59 -11.26
C ARG A 144 -26.34 4.83 -11.94
N ALA A 145 -27.13 5.61 -11.21
CA ALA A 145 -27.70 6.85 -11.74
C ALA A 145 -26.61 7.87 -12.09
N MET A 146 -25.63 8.06 -11.20
CA MET A 146 -24.52 8.98 -11.45
C MET A 146 -23.66 8.50 -12.62
N ALA A 147 -23.28 7.22 -12.66
CA ALA A 147 -22.49 6.67 -13.75
C ALA A 147 -23.19 6.84 -15.11
N ARG A 148 -24.51 6.58 -15.19
CA ARG A 148 -25.28 6.78 -16.43
C ARG A 148 -25.36 8.23 -16.85
N LYS A 149 -25.57 9.14 -15.90
CA LYS A 149 -25.58 10.58 -16.15
C LYS A 149 -24.25 11.06 -16.71
N VAL A 150 -23.14 10.63 -16.11
CA VAL A 150 -21.79 11.04 -16.50
C VAL A 150 -21.35 10.40 -17.80
N ALA A 151 -21.68 9.11 -18.01
CA ALA A 151 -21.39 8.43 -19.26
C ALA A 151 -22.19 9.04 -20.43
N ASP A 152 -23.37 9.62 -20.18
CA ASP A 152 -24.19 10.35 -21.16
C ASP A 152 -24.38 9.55 -22.46
N GLY A 153 -24.87 8.31 -22.30
CA GLY A 153 -25.12 7.36 -23.39
C GLY A 153 -23.87 6.74 -24.01
N ALA A 154 -22.66 7.17 -23.65
CA ALA A 154 -21.44 6.53 -24.12
C ALA A 154 -21.23 5.16 -23.48
N GLY A 155 -20.61 4.26 -24.26
CA GLY A 155 -20.06 3.00 -23.80
C GLY A 155 -18.55 2.95 -23.99
N GLY A 156 -17.96 1.86 -23.53
CA GLY A 156 -16.55 1.55 -23.72
C GLY A 156 -15.58 2.63 -23.24
N GLU A 157 -14.49 2.85 -23.98
CA GLU A 157 -13.41 3.76 -23.59
C GLU A 157 -13.88 5.22 -23.42
N VAL A 158 -14.85 5.67 -24.21
CA VAL A 158 -15.43 7.03 -24.07
C VAL A 158 -16.14 7.18 -22.73
N ALA A 159 -16.86 6.15 -22.28
CA ALA A 159 -17.48 6.15 -20.96
C ALA A 159 -16.43 6.15 -19.84
N VAL A 160 -15.33 5.41 -20.01
CA VAL A 160 -14.18 5.42 -19.08
C VAL A 160 -13.64 6.84 -18.92
N ALA A 161 -13.31 7.52 -20.02
CA ALA A 161 -12.76 8.86 -20.00
C ALA A 161 -13.73 9.87 -19.36
N ARG A 162 -15.02 9.83 -19.72
CA ARG A 162 -16.04 10.73 -19.14
C ARG A 162 -16.15 10.55 -17.63
N ILE A 163 -16.23 9.32 -17.15
CA ILE A 163 -16.33 9.01 -15.71
C ILE A 163 -15.07 9.45 -14.98
N TYR A 164 -13.89 9.12 -15.52
CA TYR A 164 -12.61 9.48 -14.94
C TYR A 164 -12.43 11.00 -14.81
N HIS A 165 -12.69 11.75 -15.89
CA HIS A 165 -12.57 13.21 -15.88
C HIS A 165 -13.63 13.89 -15.01
N TRP A 166 -14.85 13.36 -14.96
CA TRP A 166 -15.85 13.85 -14.03
C TRP A 166 -15.38 13.70 -12.58
N MET A 167 -14.81 12.56 -12.21
CA MET A 167 -14.28 12.34 -10.87
C MET A 167 -13.15 13.32 -10.53
N GLN A 168 -12.19 13.55 -11.43
CA GLN A 168 -11.10 14.53 -11.24
C GLN A 168 -11.62 15.94 -10.91
N GLN A 169 -12.78 16.31 -11.46
CA GLN A 169 -13.40 17.62 -11.29
C GLN A 169 -14.32 17.69 -10.06
N HIS A 170 -14.97 16.59 -9.70
CA HIS A 170 -16.08 16.59 -8.72
C HIS A 170 -15.79 15.84 -7.43
N VAL A 171 -14.72 15.06 -7.36
CA VAL A 171 -14.31 14.31 -6.17
C VAL A 171 -12.93 14.81 -5.72
N GLN A 172 -12.87 15.41 -4.54
CA GLN A 172 -11.60 15.93 -4.02
C GLN A 172 -10.75 14.80 -3.42
N SER A 173 -9.51 14.69 -3.90
CA SER A 173 -8.52 13.78 -3.34
C SER A 173 -7.89 14.38 -2.09
N VAL A 174 -8.20 13.85 -0.91
CA VAL A 174 -7.56 14.24 0.36
C VAL A 174 -7.27 13.01 1.20
N ASN A 175 -6.24 13.06 2.06
CA ASN A 175 -6.05 12.02 3.06
C ASN A 175 -7.13 12.22 4.15
N VAL A 176 -8.11 11.33 4.25
CA VAL A 176 -9.24 11.43 5.19
C VAL A 176 -9.16 10.31 6.21
N ASP A 177 -9.02 10.61 7.49
CA ASP A 177 -9.10 9.55 8.51
C ASP A 177 -10.55 9.05 8.57
N TYR A 178 -10.75 7.80 8.20
CA TYR A 178 -12.06 7.16 8.17
C TYR A 178 -12.44 6.50 9.49
N HIS A 179 -11.63 6.65 10.54
CA HIS A 179 -11.75 5.96 11.83
C HIS A 179 -11.76 4.43 11.70
N HIS A 180 -11.24 3.92 10.59
CA HIS A 180 -11.00 2.52 10.32
C HIS A 180 -9.52 2.39 9.97
N ALA A 181 -8.77 1.68 10.82
CA ALA A 181 -7.36 1.46 10.56
C ALA A 181 -7.16 0.54 9.36
N GLY A 182 -6.23 0.91 8.49
CA GLY A 182 -5.67 0.02 7.48
C GLY A 182 -6.22 0.17 6.07
N PHE A 183 -6.26 -0.93 5.33
CA PHE A 183 -6.47 -0.92 3.88
C PHE A 183 -7.95 -0.86 3.46
N GLN A 184 -8.89 -0.76 4.40
CA GLN A 184 -10.32 -0.83 4.09
C GLN A 184 -10.82 0.50 3.50
N PRO A 185 -11.26 0.53 2.22
CA PRO A 185 -11.83 1.75 1.67
C PRO A 185 -13.23 2.04 2.24
N PRO A 186 -13.61 3.31 2.36
CA PRO A 186 -15.02 3.71 2.46
C PRO A 186 -15.82 3.19 1.27
N THR A 187 -17.12 3.02 1.46
CA THR A 187 -18.02 2.62 0.38
C THR A 187 -18.03 3.65 -0.75
N ALA A 188 -18.16 3.20 -2.00
CA ALA A 188 -18.36 4.06 -3.17
C ALA A 188 -19.54 5.01 -2.95
N GLN A 189 -20.62 4.54 -2.33
CA GLN A 189 -21.77 5.39 -2.01
C GLN A 189 -21.41 6.53 -1.04
N SER A 190 -20.66 6.25 0.02
CA SER A 190 -20.21 7.29 0.95
C SER A 190 -19.22 8.26 0.31
N THR A 191 -18.30 7.76 -0.52
CA THR A 191 -17.35 8.59 -1.27
C THR A 191 -18.08 9.50 -2.25
N LEU A 192 -19.07 8.98 -2.98
CA LEU A 192 -19.90 9.77 -3.89
C LEU A 192 -20.71 10.84 -3.14
N ALA A 193 -21.33 10.48 -2.03
CA ALA A 193 -22.15 11.42 -1.25
C ALA A 193 -21.33 12.56 -0.64
N ARG A 194 -20.07 12.30 -0.28
CA ARG A 194 -19.15 13.29 0.31
C ARG A 194 -18.36 14.05 -0.74
N SER A 195 -18.26 13.54 -1.97
CA SER A 195 -17.38 14.07 -3.02
C SER A 195 -15.92 14.22 -2.54
N LEU A 196 -15.47 13.31 -1.69
CA LEU A 196 -14.20 13.40 -0.98
C LEU A 196 -13.66 12.00 -0.68
N GLY A 197 -12.39 11.76 -0.98
CA GLY A 197 -11.73 10.49 -0.67
C GLY A 197 -10.22 10.51 -0.85
N ASP A 198 -9.51 9.57 -0.25
CA ASP A 198 -8.12 9.28 -0.58
C ASP A 198 -8.02 8.42 -1.86
N SER A 199 -6.82 7.98 -2.24
CA SER A 199 -6.66 7.18 -3.45
C SER A 199 -7.42 5.85 -3.40
N ASN A 200 -7.54 5.24 -2.24
CA ASN A 200 -8.26 3.98 -2.06
C ASN A 200 -9.78 4.18 -2.21
N ALA A 201 -10.33 5.17 -1.50
CA ALA A 201 -11.75 5.54 -1.59
C ALA A 201 -12.16 5.95 -3.01
N ASN A 202 -11.32 6.73 -3.69
CA ASN A 202 -11.60 7.22 -5.04
C ASN A 202 -11.54 6.09 -6.07
N VAL A 203 -10.58 5.15 -5.94
CA VAL A 203 -10.54 3.96 -6.79
C VAL A 203 -11.77 3.08 -6.58
N ALA A 204 -12.22 2.88 -5.33
CA ALA A 204 -13.43 2.13 -5.06
C ALA A 204 -14.67 2.75 -5.73
N LEU A 205 -14.80 4.08 -5.69
CA LEU A 205 -15.86 4.81 -6.41
C LEU A 205 -15.73 4.66 -7.93
N LEU A 206 -14.54 4.84 -8.49
CA LEU A 206 -14.30 4.72 -9.92
C LEU A 206 -14.66 3.32 -10.43
N CYS A 207 -14.19 2.27 -9.76
CA CYS A 207 -14.54 0.89 -10.09
C CYS A 207 -16.05 0.68 -10.05
N ALA A 208 -16.75 1.13 -9.01
CA ALA A 208 -18.20 1.00 -8.91
C ALA A 208 -18.96 1.73 -10.03
N MET A 209 -18.51 2.93 -10.43
CA MET A 209 -19.11 3.68 -11.54
C MET A 209 -18.87 2.99 -12.90
N LEU A 210 -17.68 2.42 -13.11
CA LEU A 210 -17.35 1.66 -14.33
C LEU A 210 -18.13 0.33 -14.41
N HIS A 211 -18.23 -0.41 -13.29
CA HIS A 211 -19.04 -1.62 -13.19
C HIS A 211 -20.51 -1.34 -13.51
N ALA A 212 -21.03 -0.17 -13.12
CA ALA A 212 -22.39 0.24 -13.44
C ALA A 212 -22.64 0.43 -14.96
N GLN A 213 -21.58 0.66 -15.74
CA GLN A 213 -21.58 0.71 -17.21
C GLN A 213 -21.22 -0.63 -17.86
N GLY A 214 -21.07 -1.71 -17.08
CA GLY A 214 -20.64 -3.02 -17.59
C GLY A 214 -19.16 -3.05 -17.98
N ILE A 215 -18.35 -2.10 -17.51
CA ILE A 215 -16.91 -2.04 -17.78
C ILE A 215 -16.18 -2.64 -16.58
N ALA A 216 -15.40 -3.70 -16.82
CA ALA A 216 -14.58 -4.32 -15.78
C ALA A 216 -13.44 -3.37 -15.37
N ALA A 217 -13.30 -3.16 -14.07
CA ALA A 217 -12.21 -2.40 -13.47
C ALA A 217 -11.85 -2.97 -12.11
N VAL A 218 -10.58 -2.96 -11.74
CA VAL A 218 -10.10 -3.49 -10.45
C VAL A 218 -9.11 -2.52 -9.80
N PRO A 219 -9.03 -2.45 -8.47
CA PRO A 219 -7.99 -1.70 -7.79
C PRO A 219 -6.60 -2.26 -8.10
N ALA A 220 -5.62 -1.38 -8.27
CA ALA A 220 -4.21 -1.71 -8.45
C ALA A 220 -3.37 -0.94 -7.42
N MET A 221 -2.70 -1.67 -6.53
CA MET A 221 -1.77 -1.12 -5.55
C MET A 221 -0.43 -0.81 -6.22
N ILE A 222 0.07 0.40 -6.02
CA ILE A 222 1.37 0.83 -6.56
C ILE A 222 2.23 1.52 -5.50
N SER A 223 3.52 1.56 -5.79
CA SER A 223 4.46 2.48 -5.19
C SER A 223 4.77 3.55 -6.24
N PRO A 224 4.48 4.83 -6.00
CA PRO A 224 4.84 5.94 -6.88
C PRO A 224 6.32 6.29 -6.73
N SER A 225 7.14 5.49 -6.05
CA SER A 225 8.59 5.64 -6.13
C SER A 225 9.10 4.88 -7.36
N GLN A 226 10.02 5.46 -8.14
CA GLN A 226 10.66 4.70 -9.21
C GLN A 226 11.38 3.49 -8.63
N ARG A 227 11.04 2.30 -9.14
CA ARG A 227 11.69 1.05 -8.78
C ARG A 227 12.54 0.54 -9.93
N PHE A 228 13.84 0.48 -9.72
CA PHE A 228 14.83 -0.12 -10.61
C PHE A 228 15.27 -1.50 -10.12
N VAL A 229 15.09 -1.77 -8.83
CA VAL A 229 15.36 -3.06 -8.19
C VAL A 229 14.04 -3.65 -7.69
N PRO A 230 13.80 -4.96 -7.93
CA PRO A 230 12.64 -5.66 -7.36
C PRO A 230 12.59 -5.54 -5.84
N TYR A 231 11.38 -5.35 -5.31
CA TYR A 231 11.15 -5.44 -3.88
C TYR A 231 11.28 -6.91 -3.46
N PRO A 232 12.05 -7.24 -2.40
CA PRO A 232 12.51 -8.61 -2.18
C PRO A 232 11.38 -9.59 -1.88
N GLY A 233 10.31 -9.14 -1.20
CA GLY A 233 9.26 -10.03 -0.72
C GLY A 233 7.85 -9.48 -0.77
N ALA A 234 6.87 -10.36 -0.58
CA ALA A 234 5.46 -10.00 -0.55
C ALA A 234 5.12 -9.22 0.73
N ASP A 235 5.06 -7.90 0.62
CA ASP A 235 4.78 -6.97 1.72
C ASP A 235 3.69 -5.98 1.30
N PRO A 236 2.52 -5.94 1.97
CA PRO A 236 1.49 -4.96 1.65
C PRO A 236 1.95 -3.51 1.83
N PHE A 237 2.91 -3.26 2.72
CA PHE A 237 3.49 -1.93 2.95
C PHE A 237 4.51 -1.52 1.88
N ALA A 238 4.81 -2.41 0.93
CA ALA A 238 5.55 -2.05 -0.27
C ALA A 238 4.75 -1.09 -1.17
N PHE A 239 3.43 -0.96 -0.99
CA PHE A 239 2.59 -0.06 -1.76
C PHE A 239 2.08 1.08 -0.88
N ASN A 240 1.81 2.24 -1.46
CA ASN A 240 1.26 3.39 -0.72
C ASN A 240 0.31 4.25 -1.55
N HIS A 241 -0.12 3.77 -2.71
CA HIS A 241 -1.08 4.44 -3.57
C HIS A 241 -1.93 3.44 -4.36
N PHE A 242 -3.13 3.86 -4.77
CA PHE A 242 -4.10 3.04 -5.49
C PHE A 242 -4.47 3.68 -6.82
N LEU A 243 -4.55 2.85 -7.86
CA LEU A 243 -5.08 3.18 -9.18
C LEU A 243 -6.27 2.27 -9.52
N ALA A 244 -7.05 2.62 -10.52
CA ALA A 244 -7.99 1.68 -11.15
C ALA A 244 -7.37 1.12 -12.42
N TYR A 245 -7.24 -0.20 -12.52
CA TYR A 245 -6.88 -0.89 -13.75
C TYR A 245 -8.13 -1.29 -14.52
N VAL A 246 -8.19 -0.93 -15.81
CA VAL A 246 -9.31 -1.25 -16.72
C VAL A 246 -8.79 -2.24 -17.79
N PRO A 247 -8.98 -3.56 -17.61
CA PRO A 247 -8.32 -4.57 -18.43
C PRO A 247 -8.65 -4.50 -19.92
N ALA A 248 -9.88 -4.13 -20.27
CA ALA A 248 -10.34 -4.09 -21.66
C ALA A 248 -9.56 -3.08 -22.53
N TYR A 249 -8.95 -2.06 -21.90
CA TYR A 249 -8.23 -0.98 -22.58
C TYR A 249 -6.78 -0.85 -22.11
N HIS A 250 -6.31 -1.72 -21.21
CA HIS A 250 -5.00 -1.63 -20.57
C HIS A 250 -4.70 -0.26 -19.94
N LEU A 251 -5.71 0.35 -19.32
CA LEU A 251 -5.57 1.68 -18.69
C LEU A 251 -5.33 1.58 -17.20
N PHE A 252 -4.42 2.40 -16.68
CA PHE A 252 -4.21 2.63 -15.25
C PHE A 252 -4.62 4.07 -14.92
N LEU A 253 -5.74 4.23 -14.22
CA LEU A 253 -6.36 5.52 -13.98
C LEU A 253 -6.04 6.01 -12.56
N ASP A 254 -5.35 7.14 -12.47
CA ASP A 254 -5.04 7.81 -11.19
C ASP A 254 -6.05 8.93 -10.92
N THR A 255 -7.02 8.69 -10.05
CA THR A 255 -8.03 9.70 -9.68
C THR A 255 -7.47 10.85 -8.84
N SER A 256 -6.26 10.72 -8.28
CA SER A 256 -5.60 11.79 -7.53
C SER A 256 -4.92 12.83 -8.43
N ALA A 257 -4.63 12.48 -9.68
CA ALA A 257 -4.03 13.37 -10.66
C ALA A 257 -5.11 14.20 -11.38
N ARG A 258 -5.40 15.41 -10.90
CA ARG A 258 -6.56 16.24 -11.32
C ARG A 258 -6.62 16.62 -12.81
N TYR A 259 -5.52 16.56 -13.55
CA TYR A 259 -5.44 16.99 -14.95
C TYR A 259 -4.82 15.92 -15.86
N ALA A 260 -4.68 14.69 -15.36
CA ALA A 260 -4.13 13.58 -16.12
C ALA A 260 -5.14 13.10 -17.18
N GLY A 261 -4.66 12.83 -18.40
CA GLY A 261 -5.41 12.09 -19.40
C GLY A 261 -5.57 10.62 -19.02
N VAL A 262 -6.47 9.89 -19.68
CA VAL A 262 -6.65 8.45 -19.43
C VAL A 262 -5.42 7.61 -19.74
N GLU A 263 -4.57 8.05 -20.66
CA GLU A 263 -3.30 7.42 -21.03
C GLU A 263 -2.11 7.90 -20.17
N ALA A 264 -2.35 8.85 -19.26
CA ALA A 264 -1.27 9.41 -18.46
C ALA A 264 -0.86 8.40 -17.38
N CYS A 265 0.36 7.89 -17.50
CA CYS A 265 0.98 7.07 -16.47
C CYS A 265 1.22 7.95 -15.22
N PRO A 266 0.90 7.47 -14.00
CA PRO A 266 1.13 8.26 -12.80
C PRO A 266 2.61 8.67 -12.71
N PRO A 267 2.96 9.93 -12.43
CA PRO A 267 4.35 10.25 -12.16
C PRO A 267 4.81 9.45 -10.93
N PRO A 268 6.02 8.87 -10.95
CA PRO A 268 7.13 8.98 -11.90
C PRO A 268 7.25 7.78 -12.86
N THR A 269 6.21 6.95 -13.01
CA THR A 269 6.22 5.85 -13.98
C THR A 269 6.27 6.40 -15.41
N ARG A 270 7.25 5.95 -16.21
CA ARG A 270 7.41 6.39 -17.60
C ARG A 270 6.33 5.75 -18.48
N ALA A 271 5.79 6.54 -19.42
CA ALA A 271 4.77 6.15 -20.39
C ALA A 271 5.05 4.88 -21.21
N ALA A 272 6.29 4.39 -21.26
CA ALA A 272 6.65 3.16 -21.96
C ALA A 272 6.35 1.86 -21.17
N ARG A 273 5.81 1.97 -19.94
CA ARG A 273 5.49 0.84 -19.04
C ARG A 273 4.18 1.02 -18.28
N CYS A 274 3.29 1.85 -18.81
CA CYS A 274 1.86 1.62 -18.72
C CYS A 274 1.49 0.90 -20.03
#